data_AF-A0A964BBT7-F1
#
_entry.id   AF-A0A964BBT7-F1
#
_cell.length_a   1.000
_cell.length_b   1.000
_cell.length_c   1.000
_cell.angle_alpha   90.00
_cell.angle_beta   90.00
_cell.angle_gamma   90.00
#
_symmetry.space_group_name_H-M   'P 1'
#
loop_
_entity.id
_entity.type
_entity.pdbx_description
1 polymer ?
#
loop_
_entity_poly.entity_id
_entity_poly.type
_entity_poly.pdbx_seq_one_letter_code
_entity_poly.pdbx_strand_id
1 'polypeptide(L)'
;RLAEVRRRMLQLKSSYEPPVTLGLFGALGLAPKLAQDQLFDLLISRATAVMTNVPGPQKQIRIAGCPVKQVMFWVPQSGDIGMGVSILSYAGNVQFGLITDAALTPDPEAIIGRFEREFEGYLYHVLLEAAARADERDEAEERQEEADEGREPARSSTDEAPAEEPSVEDAPVMRKRKKMLRA
;
A
#
# COMPACT_ATOMS: atom_id res chain seq x y z
N ARG A 1 3.06 -14.36 -13.66
CA ARG A 1 3.77 -14.62 -12.38
C ARG A 1 3.48 -13.57 -11.31
N LEU A 2 3.72 -12.27 -11.57
CA LEU A 2 3.49 -11.19 -10.59
C LEU A 2 2.05 -11.13 -10.03
N ALA A 3 1.05 -11.22 -10.90
CA ALA A 3 -0.36 -11.21 -10.50
C ALA A 3 -0.71 -12.35 -9.52
N GLU A 4 -0.15 -13.55 -9.73
CA GLU A 4 -0.37 -14.71 -8.86
C GLU A 4 0.32 -14.54 -7.50
N VAL A 5 1.54 -14.00 -7.47
CA VAL A 5 2.25 -13.66 -6.22
C VAL A 5 1.46 -12.61 -5.44
N ARG A 6 0.99 -11.55 -6.12
CA ARG A 6 0.14 -10.50 -5.52
C ARG A 6 -1.14 -11.10 -4.95
N ARG A 7 -1.82 -11.97 -5.70
CA ARG A 7 -3.05 -12.64 -5.27
C ARG A 7 -2.82 -13.44 -3.98
N ARG A 8 -1.78 -14.27 -3.93
CA ARG A 8 -1.44 -15.06 -2.72
C ARG A 8 -1.07 -14.17 -1.54
N MET A 9 -0.27 -13.13 -1.75
CA MET A 9 0.08 -12.17 -0.70
C MET A 9 -1.14 -11.43 -0.14
N LEU A 10 -2.08 -11.04 -1.01
CA LEU A 10 -3.33 -10.41 -0.56
C LEU A 10 -4.20 -11.39 0.22
N GLN A 11 -4.32 -12.64 -0.23
CA GLN A 11 -5.05 -13.68 0.49
C GLN A 11 -4.50 -13.91 1.89
N LEU A 12 -3.17 -13.99 2.05
CA LEU A 12 -2.51 -14.09 3.35
C LEU A 12 -2.74 -12.87 4.24
N LYS A 13 -2.71 -11.66 3.66
CA LYS A 13 -2.99 -10.42 4.41
C LYS A 13 -4.44 -10.31 4.87
N SER A 14 -5.38 -10.86 4.10
CA SER A 14 -6.81 -10.85 4.41
C SER A 14 -7.26 -12.06 5.23
N SER A 15 -6.39 -13.05 5.46
CA SER A 15 -6.75 -14.24 6.23
C SER A 15 -6.73 -13.93 7.74
N TYR A 16 -7.25 -14.87 8.53
CA TYR A 16 -7.13 -14.81 9.99
C TYR A 16 -5.77 -15.29 10.50
N GLU A 17 -4.86 -15.73 9.61
CA GLU A 17 -3.56 -16.23 10.01
C GLU A 17 -2.70 -15.15 10.70
N PRO A 18 -2.62 -13.89 10.22
CA PRO A 18 -1.84 -12.85 10.91
C PRO A 18 -2.31 -12.57 12.34
N PRO A 19 -3.60 -12.32 12.65
CA PRO A 19 -4.02 -12.07 14.02
C PRO A 19 -3.91 -13.32 14.91
N VAL A 20 -4.18 -14.51 14.39
CA VAL A 20 -4.02 -15.77 15.15
C VAL A 20 -2.55 -16.01 15.49
N THR A 21 -1.67 -15.83 14.51
CA THR A 21 -0.22 -15.97 14.68
C THR A 21 0.33 -14.93 15.65
N LEU A 22 -0.13 -13.68 15.57
CA LEU A 22 0.23 -12.63 16.53
C LEU A 22 -0.24 -12.98 17.95
N GLY A 23 -1.46 -13.51 18.10
CA GLY A 23 -1.97 -13.98 19.39
C GLY A 23 -1.14 -15.13 19.96
N LEU A 24 -0.77 -16.10 19.12
CA LEU A 24 0.12 -17.20 19.49
C LEU A 24 1.49 -16.69 19.96
N PHE A 25 2.12 -15.79 19.19
CA PHE A 25 3.41 -15.20 19.58
C PHE A 25 3.30 -14.33 20.83
N GLY A 26 2.18 -13.62 21.02
CA GLY A 26 1.91 -12.86 22.24
C GLY A 26 1.81 -13.75 23.47
N ALA A 27 1.07 -14.86 23.39
CA ALA A 27 0.97 -15.85 24.46
C ALA A 27 2.32 -16.51 24.75
N LEU A 28 3.10 -16.82 23.70
CA LEU A 28 4.45 -17.36 23.85
C LEU A 28 5.42 -16.35 24.50
N GLY A 29 5.24 -15.05 24.28
CA GLY A 29 6.01 -14.01 24.97
C GLY A 29 5.89 -14.06 26.49
N LEU A 30 4.83 -14.69 27.02
CA LEU A 30 4.62 -14.95 28.45
C LEU A 30 5.15 -16.32 28.90
N ALA A 31 5.52 -17.19 27.96
CA ALA A 31 6.04 -18.53 28.24
C ALA A 31 7.50 -18.49 28.75
N PRO A 32 7.99 -19.56 29.41
CA PRO A 32 9.39 -19.65 29.83
C PRO A 32 10.36 -19.55 28.64
N LYS A 33 11.53 -18.93 28.86
CA LYS A 33 12.55 -18.71 27.82
C LYS A 33 12.88 -19.95 26.99
N LEU A 34 12.97 -21.12 27.63
CA LEU A 34 13.25 -22.38 26.95
C LEU A 34 12.25 -22.71 25.82
N ALA A 35 10.96 -22.41 26.02
CA ALA A 35 9.93 -22.66 25.01
C ALA A 35 9.97 -21.60 23.89
N GLN A 36 10.34 -20.35 24.22
CA GLN A 36 10.55 -19.29 23.23
C GLN A 36 11.73 -19.66 22.31
N ASP A 37 12.87 -20.02 22.90
CA ASP A 37 14.09 -20.35 22.18
C ASP A 37 13.87 -21.54 21.24
N GLN A 38 13.19 -22.60 21.69
CA GLN A 38 12.86 -23.76 20.85
C GLN A 38 12.00 -23.40 19.63
N LEU A 39 11.02 -22.50 19.79
CA LEU A 39 10.20 -22.07 18.65
C LEU A 39 11.02 -21.20 17.69
N PHE A 40 11.82 -20.26 18.22
CA PHE A 40 12.68 -19.41 17.40
C PHE A 40 13.67 -20.25 16.60
N ASP A 41 14.33 -21.23 17.22
CA ASP A 41 15.26 -22.14 16.55
C ASP A 41 14.55 -22.96 15.45
N LEU A 42 13.32 -23.42 15.70
CA LEU A 42 12.54 -24.14 14.71
C LEU A 42 12.15 -23.25 13.51
N LEU A 43 11.79 -21.99 13.75
CA LEU A 43 11.43 -21.05 12.69
C LEU A 43 12.67 -20.64 11.88
N ILE A 44 13.79 -20.37 12.56
CA ILE A 44 15.05 -19.96 11.95
C ILE A 44 15.64 -21.11 11.12
N SER A 45 15.65 -22.34 11.64
CA SER A 45 16.16 -23.52 10.91
C SER A 45 15.36 -23.86 9.64
N ARG A 46 14.15 -23.33 9.49
CA ARG A 46 13.31 -23.48 8.28
C ARG A 46 13.43 -22.30 7.32
N ALA A 47 14.16 -21.25 7.68
CA ALA A 47 14.29 -20.03 6.89
C ALA A 47 15.60 -20.04 6.09
N THR A 48 15.50 -19.89 4.77
CA THR A 48 16.69 -19.74 3.89
C THR A 48 17.08 -18.27 3.72
N ALA A 49 16.10 -17.38 3.75
CA ALA A 49 16.31 -15.95 3.61
C ALA A 49 15.33 -15.16 4.48
N VAL A 50 15.76 -14.00 4.95
CA VAL A 50 14.88 -13.03 5.61
C VAL A 50 14.84 -11.76 4.78
N MET A 51 13.62 -11.26 4.56
CA MET A 51 13.40 -10.03 3.82
C MET A 51 12.63 -9.04 4.67
N THR A 52 13.07 -7.78 4.67
CA THR A 52 12.45 -6.69 5.43
C THR A 52 12.13 -5.52 4.52
N ASN A 53 11.00 -4.87 4.77
CA ASN A 53 10.59 -3.66 4.05
C ASN A 53 10.16 -2.60 5.05
N VAL A 54 11.04 -1.62 5.26
CA VAL A 54 10.90 -0.60 6.28
C VAL A 54 10.63 0.75 5.60
N PRO A 55 9.50 1.41 5.89
CA PRO A 55 9.28 2.78 5.46
C PRO A 55 10.18 3.70 6.28
N GLY A 56 11.10 4.41 5.62
CA GLY A 56 11.95 5.39 6.29
C GLY A 56 11.44 6.83 6.09
N PRO A 57 12.19 7.81 6.63
CA PRO A 57 11.80 9.21 6.56
C PRO A 57 11.69 9.74 5.13
N GLN A 58 10.57 10.43 4.85
CA GLN A 58 10.29 11.00 3.53
C GLN A 58 11.09 12.27 3.23
N LYS A 59 11.55 12.99 4.27
CA LYS A 59 12.39 14.19 4.14
C LYS A 59 13.84 13.85 4.46
N GLN A 60 14.75 14.52 3.76
CA GLN A 60 16.17 14.38 4.01
C GLN A 60 16.53 14.84 5.42
N ILE A 61 17.28 14.00 6.12
CA ILE A 61 17.77 14.23 7.48
C ILE A 61 19.12 14.93 7.39
N ARG A 62 19.41 15.81 8.35
CA ARG A 62 20.73 16.42 8.51
C ARG A 62 21.35 16.02 9.84
N ILE A 63 22.63 15.67 9.83
CA ILE A 63 23.43 15.41 11.03
C ILE A 63 24.52 16.46 11.07
N ALA A 64 24.57 17.24 12.17
CA ALA A 64 25.53 18.35 12.32
C ALA A 64 25.55 19.33 11.12
N GLY A 65 24.38 19.62 10.54
CA GLY A 65 24.23 20.49 9.36
C GLY A 65 24.48 19.81 8.01
N CYS A 66 25.11 18.64 7.99
CA CYS A 66 25.40 17.87 6.80
C CYS A 66 24.20 17.01 6.37
N PRO A 67 23.78 17.06 5.09
CA PRO A 67 22.70 16.22 4.58
C PRO A 67 23.12 14.75 4.51
N VAL A 68 22.31 13.87 5.09
CA VAL A 68 22.48 12.42 4.94
C VAL A 68 22.03 12.03 3.54
N LYS A 69 22.94 11.42 2.77
CA LYS A 69 22.66 10.99 1.39
C LYS A 69 21.92 9.66 1.34
N GLN A 70 22.27 8.76 2.25
CA GLN A 70 21.84 7.38 2.21
C GLN A 70 21.74 6.83 3.64
N VAL A 71 20.80 5.91 3.83
CA VAL A 71 20.59 5.18 5.08
C VAL A 71 20.46 3.71 4.71
N MET A 72 21.31 2.86 5.25
CA MET A 72 21.22 1.42 5.07
C MET A 72 21.01 0.75 6.41
N PHE A 73 20.42 -0.45 6.38
CA PHE A 73 20.29 -1.29 7.57
C PHE A 73 20.50 -2.74 7.15
N TRP A 74 20.89 -3.57 8.11
CA TRP A 74 21.09 -5.00 7.91
C TRP A 74 20.08 -5.76 8.75
N VAL A 75 19.51 -6.79 8.14
CA VAL A 75 18.62 -7.71 8.84
C VAL A 75 19.48 -8.60 9.74
N PRO A 76 19.14 -8.78 11.03
CA PRO A 76 19.85 -9.73 11.87
C PRO A 76 19.68 -11.13 11.27
N GLN A 77 20.80 -11.74 10.86
CA GLN A 77 20.83 -13.14 10.45
C GLN A 77 21.08 -13.98 11.71
N SER A 78 20.14 -14.86 12.03
CA SER A 78 20.26 -15.82 13.13
C SER A 78 20.37 -17.23 12.57
N GLY A 79 21.07 -18.13 13.27
CA GLY A 79 21.23 -19.53 12.85
C GLY A 79 21.83 -19.66 11.45
N ASP A 80 21.27 -20.57 10.64
CA ASP A 80 21.78 -20.94 9.31
C ASP A 80 21.17 -20.09 8.16
N ILE A 81 20.65 -18.90 8.45
CA ILE A 81 20.04 -18.03 7.44
C ILE A 81 21.13 -17.44 6.53
N GLY A 82 21.29 -18.03 5.35
CA GLY A 82 22.33 -17.65 4.40
C GLY A 82 22.12 -16.33 3.67
N MET A 83 20.94 -15.70 3.74
CA MET A 83 20.64 -14.46 3.02
C MET A 83 19.72 -13.50 3.78
N GLY A 84 20.09 -12.23 3.82
CA GLY A 84 19.27 -11.11 4.30
C GLY A 84 19.03 -10.09 3.20
N VAL A 85 17.77 -9.69 3.02
CA VAL A 85 17.36 -8.63 2.09
C VAL A 85 16.70 -7.50 2.87
N SER A 86 17.21 -6.29 2.71
CA SER A 86 16.72 -5.09 3.37
C SER A 86 16.20 -4.09 2.34
N ILE A 87 14.93 -3.69 2.46
CA ILE A 87 14.33 -2.64 1.64
C ILE A 87 14.03 -1.44 2.53
N LEU A 88 14.58 -0.27 2.19
CA LEU A 88 14.34 0.98 2.90
C LEU A 88 13.90 2.07 1.91
N SER A 89 12.85 2.80 2.24
CA SER A 89 12.57 4.07 1.57
C SER A 89 13.16 5.25 2.34
N TYR A 90 13.92 6.14 1.68
CA TYR A 90 14.52 7.32 2.27
C TYR A 90 14.55 8.49 1.30
N ALA A 91 14.04 9.65 1.71
CA ALA A 91 14.08 10.89 0.94
C ALA A 91 13.59 10.71 -0.52
N GLY A 92 12.51 9.96 -0.72
CA GLY A 92 11.92 9.68 -2.03
C GLY A 92 12.59 8.55 -2.83
N ASN A 93 13.69 7.99 -2.34
CA ASN A 93 14.40 6.89 -2.98
C ASN A 93 14.11 5.56 -2.27
N VAL A 94 14.14 4.45 -3.01
CA VAL A 94 14.10 3.10 -2.43
C VAL A 94 15.48 2.48 -2.56
N GLN A 95 15.96 1.90 -1.47
CA GLN A 95 17.25 1.23 -1.39
C GLN A 95 17.06 -0.25 -1.10
N PHE A 96 17.81 -1.07 -1.82
CA PHE A 96 17.87 -2.51 -1.64
C PHE A 96 19.26 -2.88 -1.14
N GLY A 97 19.32 -3.55 0.00
CA GLY A 97 20.53 -4.14 0.55
C GLY A 97 20.44 -5.66 0.53
N LEU A 98 21.54 -6.31 0.20
CA LEU A 98 21.71 -7.75 0.21
C LEU A 98 22.93 -8.07 1.08
N ILE A 99 22.72 -8.97 2.04
CA ILE A 99 23.80 -9.57 2.83
C ILE A 99 23.69 -11.08 2.70
N THR A 100 24.81 -11.76 2.51
CA THR A 100 24.84 -13.21 2.30
C THR A 100 25.98 -13.83 3.07
N ASP A 101 25.79 -15.07 3.49
CA ASP A 101 26.89 -15.92 3.94
C ASP A 101 27.74 -16.34 2.72
N ALA A 102 29.03 -16.01 2.74
CA ALA A 102 29.97 -16.31 1.67
C ALA A 102 30.17 -17.82 1.43
N ALA A 103 29.96 -18.67 2.46
CA ALA A 103 30.04 -20.13 2.32
C ALA A 103 28.81 -20.70 1.59
N LEU A 104 27.66 -20.03 1.68
CA LEU A 104 26.39 -20.48 1.09
C LEU A 104 26.07 -19.79 -0.25
N THR A 105 26.57 -18.56 -0.46
CA THR A 105 26.36 -17.78 -1.68
C THR A 105 27.70 -17.32 -2.26
N PRO A 106 28.30 -18.09 -3.20
CA PRO A 106 29.63 -17.78 -3.75
C PRO A 106 29.70 -16.53 -4.64
N ASP A 107 28.57 -16.09 -5.19
CA ASP A 107 28.46 -14.95 -6.11
C ASP A 107 27.19 -14.12 -5.79
N PRO A 108 27.22 -13.31 -4.72
CA PRO A 108 26.10 -12.43 -4.37
C PRO A 108 25.91 -11.30 -5.39
N GLU A 109 26.97 -10.88 -6.09
CA GLU A 109 26.92 -9.86 -7.14
C GLU A 109 26.02 -10.29 -8.31
N ALA A 110 25.98 -11.58 -8.65
CA ALA A 110 25.06 -12.08 -9.67
C ALA A 110 23.57 -11.87 -9.30
N ILE A 111 23.22 -11.84 -8.01
CA ILE A 111 21.85 -11.56 -7.57
C ILE A 111 21.53 -10.08 -7.84
N ILE A 112 22.44 -9.18 -7.45
CA ILE A 112 22.29 -7.74 -7.66
C ILE A 112 22.26 -7.40 -9.16
N GLY A 113 23.15 -7.99 -9.96
CA GLY A 113 23.21 -7.74 -11.40
C GLY A 113 21.96 -8.17 -12.17
N ARG A 114 21.18 -9.12 -11.64
CA ARG A 114 19.89 -9.54 -12.22
C ARG A 114 18.71 -8.70 -11.73
N PHE A 115 18.85 -8.07 -10.56
CA PHE A 115 17.76 -7.36 -9.90
C PHE A 115 17.18 -6.26 -10.79
N GLU A 116 18.02 -5.41 -11.37
CA GLU A 116 17.59 -4.27 -12.19
C GLU A 116 16.72 -4.72 -13.37
N ARG A 117 17.17 -5.72 -14.13
CA ARG A 117 16.42 -6.27 -15.28
C ARG A 117 15.06 -6.84 -14.86
N GLU A 118 15.04 -7.63 -13.78
CA GLU A 118 13.78 -8.22 -13.29
C GLU A 118 12.83 -7.14 -12.77
N PHE A 119 13.36 -6.14 -12.05
CA PHE A 119 12.60 -5.01 -11.54
C PHE A 119 11.96 -4.20 -12.68
N GLU A 120 12.73 -3.86 -13.72
CA GLU A 120 12.21 -3.18 -14.90
C GLU A 120 11.08 -3.98 -15.56
N GLY A 121 11.27 -5.30 -15.74
CA GLY A 121 10.23 -6.17 -16.29
C GLY A 121 8.92 -6.12 -15.50
N TYR A 122 9.00 -6.17 -14.17
CA TYR A 122 7.81 -6.04 -13.32
C TYR A 122 7.22 -4.63 -13.33
N LEU A 123 8.06 -3.59 -13.38
CA LEU A 123 7.62 -2.20 -13.48
C LEU A 123 6.80 -1.99 -14.76
N TYR A 124 7.28 -2.48 -15.90
CA TYR A 124 6.53 -2.43 -17.17
C TYR A 124 5.17 -3.11 -17.06
N HIS A 125 5.10 -4.30 -16.47
CA HIS A 125 3.82 -4.99 -16.27
C HIS A 125 2.85 -4.19 -15.40
N VAL A 126 3.34 -3.57 -14.32
CA VAL A 126 2.50 -2.74 -13.44
C VAL A 126 2.01 -1.48 -14.14
N LEU A 127 2.88 -0.81 -14.91
CA LEU A 127 2.52 0.40 -15.64
C LEU A 127 1.51 0.11 -16.75
N LEU A 128 1.69 -0.98 -17.50
CA LEU A 128 0.73 -1.40 -18.54
C LEU A 128 -0.63 -1.77 -17.94
N GLU A 129 -0.65 -2.49 -16.81
CA GLU A 129 -1.89 -2.82 -16.10
C GLU A 129 -2.59 -1.56 -15.55
N ALA A 130 -1.81 -0.57 -15.10
CA ALA A 130 -2.36 0.70 -14.62
C ALA A 130 -2.95 1.54 -15.76
N ALA A 131 -2.27 1.60 -16.91
CA ALA A 131 -2.74 2.31 -18.10
C ALA A 131 -4.05 1.68 -18.63
N ALA A 132 -4.08 0.36 -18.82
CA ALA A 132 -5.29 -0.34 -19.28
C ALA A 132 -6.51 -0.10 -18.36
N ARG A 133 -6.29 -0.02 -17.04
CA ARG A 133 -7.36 0.32 -16.08
C ARG A 133 -7.78 1.78 -16.11
N ALA A 134 -6.94 2.69 -16.58
CA ALA A 134 -7.31 4.08 -16.78
C ALA A 134 -8.22 4.18 -18.00
N ASP A 135 -7.81 3.59 -19.12
CA ASP A 135 -8.61 3.53 -20.36
C ASP A 135 -10.01 2.94 -20.10
N GLU A 136 -10.11 1.83 -19.36
CA GLU A 136 -11.40 1.23 -18.99
C GLU A 136 -12.30 2.15 -18.15
N ARG A 137 -11.71 3.01 -17.30
CA ARG A 137 -12.46 3.97 -16.48
C ARG A 137 -12.95 5.13 -17.32
N ASP A 138 -12.08 5.67 -18.16
CA ASP A 138 -12.41 6.79 -19.05
C ASP A 138 -13.55 6.39 -20.00
N GLU A 139 -13.48 5.21 -20.60
CA GLU A 139 -14.59 4.68 -21.42
C GLU A 139 -15.88 4.44 -20.62
N ALA A 140 -15.78 4.05 -19.34
CA ALA A 140 -16.96 3.85 -18.50
C ALA A 140 -17.60 5.18 -18.12
N GLU A 141 -16.80 6.22 -17.86
CA GLU A 141 -17.26 7.58 -17.59
C GLU A 141 -17.94 8.17 -18.83
N GLU A 142 -17.34 8.05 -20.03
CA GLU A 142 -17.94 8.49 -21.30
C GLU A 142 -19.29 7.80 -21.58
N ARG A 143 -19.36 6.46 -21.44
CA ARG A 143 -20.63 5.72 -21.61
C ARG A 143 -21.71 6.15 -20.63
N GLN A 144 -21.31 6.61 -19.44
CA GLN A 144 -22.22 7.02 -18.39
C GLN A 144 -22.70 8.46 -18.59
N GLU A 145 -21.85 9.33 -19.12
CA GLU A 145 -22.23 10.68 -19.59
C GLU A 145 -23.18 10.61 -20.79
N GLU A 146 -22.90 9.77 -21.80
CA GLU A 146 -23.82 9.55 -22.93
C GLU A 146 -25.18 8.99 -22.48
N ALA A 147 -25.18 8.10 -21.49
CA ALA A 147 -26.42 7.56 -20.92
C ALA A 147 -27.22 8.60 -20.11
N ASP A 148 -26.56 9.59 -19.51
CA ASP A 148 -27.20 10.68 -18.77
C ASP A 148 -27.68 11.80 -19.72
N GLU A 149 -26.96 12.09 -20.81
CA GLU A 149 -27.38 13.01 -21.87
C GLU A 149 -28.56 12.45 -22.71
N GLY A 150 -28.63 11.14 -22.90
CA GLY A 150 -29.76 10.46 -23.56
C GLY A 150 -31.05 10.42 -22.74
N ARG A 151 -31.00 10.84 -21.46
CA ARG A 151 -32.16 10.90 -20.58
C ARG A 151 -32.83 12.27 -20.72
N GLU A 152 -33.69 12.42 -21.73
CA GLU A 152 -34.55 13.61 -21.87
C GLU A 152 -35.25 13.91 -20.52
N PRO A 153 -35.21 15.16 -20.01
CA PRO A 153 -36.00 15.52 -18.84
C PRO A 153 -37.46 15.35 -19.24
N ALA A 154 -38.19 14.48 -18.52
CA ALA A 154 -39.62 14.31 -18.67
C ALA A 154 -40.27 15.70 -18.66
N ARG A 155 -40.79 16.13 -19.82
CA ARG A 155 -41.45 17.43 -19.99
C ARG A 155 -42.56 17.52 -18.95
N SER A 156 -42.39 18.38 -17.94
CA SER A 156 -43.50 18.76 -17.08
C SER A 156 -44.48 19.55 -17.94
N SER A 157 -45.63 18.95 -18.25
CA SER A 157 -46.76 19.68 -18.81
C SER A 157 -47.24 20.69 -17.76
N THR A 158 -46.77 21.93 -17.89
CA THR A 158 -47.48 23.10 -17.36
C THR A 158 -48.74 23.26 -18.20
N ASP A 159 -49.88 22.86 -17.63
CA ASP A 159 -51.18 23.30 -18.11
C ASP A 159 -51.57 24.52 -17.27
N GLU A 160 -51.78 25.64 -17.95
CA GLU A 160 -52.06 26.95 -17.39
C GLU A 160 -53.58 27.14 -17.29
N ALA A 161 -54.10 27.33 -16.07
CA ALA A 161 -55.47 27.79 -15.81
C ALA A 161 -55.48 28.70 -14.57
N PRO A 162 -56.41 29.66 -14.47
CA PRO A 162 -56.10 31.03 -14.07
C PRO A 162 -56.17 31.30 -12.56
N ALA A 163 -55.59 32.46 -12.22
CA ALA A 163 -55.38 33.03 -10.89
C ALA A 163 -56.58 32.99 -9.95
N GLU A 164 -56.35 32.40 -8.77
CA GLU A 164 -57.02 32.77 -7.52
C GLU A 164 -55.94 33.25 -6.55
N GLU A 165 -56.00 34.54 -6.19
CA GLU A 165 -55.21 35.08 -5.08
C GLU A 165 -55.80 34.59 -3.75
N PRO A 166 -54.95 34.19 -2.79
CA PRO A 166 -55.28 34.41 -1.39
C PRO A 166 -54.23 35.30 -0.73
N SER A 167 -54.74 36.45 -0.28
CA SER A 167 -54.43 37.17 0.96
C SER A 167 -53.10 36.91 1.66
N VAL A 168 -52.35 38.02 1.81
CA VAL A 168 -51.27 38.27 2.74
C VAL A 168 -51.61 37.83 4.17
N GLU A 169 -50.82 36.92 4.75
CA GLU A 169 -50.44 36.97 6.17
C GLU A 169 -49.24 36.04 6.46
N ASP A 170 -48.28 36.63 7.18
CA ASP A 170 -47.20 36.01 7.98
C ASP A 170 -46.02 35.30 7.30
N ALA A 171 -44.98 36.09 7.04
CA ALA A 171 -43.59 35.61 7.10
C ALA A 171 -43.18 35.34 8.57
N PRO A 172 -42.25 34.40 8.81
CA PRO A 172 -40.95 34.90 9.23
C PRO A 172 -39.76 34.24 8.53
N VAL A 173 -38.80 35.11 8.23
CA VAL A 173 -37.45 34.87 7.73
C VAL A 173 -36.56 34.32 8.85
N MET A 174 -35.82 33.21 8.62
CA MET A 174 -34.57 32.93 9.36
C MET A 174 -33.49 32.23 8.53
N ARG A 175 -32.56 33.06 8.03
CA ARG A 175 -31.09 32.95 7.92
C ARG A 175 -30.42 31.56 7.79
N LYS A 176 -29.78 31.36 6.62
CA LYS A 176 -28.69 30.38 6.38
C LYS A 176 -27.48 30.65 7.29
N ARG A 177 -27.01 29.64 8.03
CA ARG A 177 -25.66 29.65 8.66
C ARG A 177 -24.63 29.07 7.69
N LYS A 178 -23.73 29.92 7.20
CA LYS A 178 -22.47 29.54 6.54
C LYS A 178 -21.47 29.13 7.62
N LYS A 179 -21.03 27.86 7.67
CA LYS A 179 -19.88 27.48 8.51
C LYS A 179 -18.59 27.89 7.79
N MET A 180 -17.91 28.89 8.32
CA MET A 180 -16.51 29.18 8.00
C MET A 180 -15.61 28.17 8.73
N LEU A 181 -14.76 27.45 7.99
CA LEU A 181 -13.53 26.89 8.53
C LEU A 181 -12.55 28.06 8.75
N ARG A 182 -11.97 28.15 9.94
CA ARG A 182 -10.77 28.95 10.21
C ARG A 182 -9.55 28.04 10.13
N ALA A 183 -8.48 28.66 9.62
CA ALA A 183 -7.11 28.16 9.47
C ALA A 183 -6.49 27.67 10.79
#